data_AF-A0A2X2E713-F1
#
_entry.id   AF-A0A2X2E713-F1
#
_cell.length_a   1.000
_cell.length_b   1.000
_cell.length_c   1.000
_cell.angle_alpha   90.00
_cell.angle_beta   90.00
_cell.angle_gamma   90.00
#
_symmetry.space_group_name_H-M   'P 1'
#
loop_
_entity.id
_entity.type
_entity.pdbx_description
1 polymer ?
#
loop_
_entity_poly.entity_id
_entity_poly.type
_entity_poly.pdbx_seq_one_letter_code
_entity_poly.pdbx_strand_id
1 'polypeptide(L)' 'MLRRANVFWMRWKKIKQELAERRKVLLANDKLVEEQRVTQRTQFDLEMMNELGYCSGIENYSRYLSGRGAW' A
#
# COMPACT_ATOMS: atom_id res chain seq x y z
N MET A 1 -5.58 24.47 3.94
CA MET A 1 -5.41 23.39 2.92
C MET A 1 -4.23 22.42 3.17
N LEU A 2 -3.26 22.70 4.06
CA LEU A 2 -2.07 21.84 4.24
C LEU A 2 -2.23 20.56 5.10
N ARG A 3 -3.33 20.40 5.85
CA ARG A 3 -3.50 19.24 6.78
C ARG A 3 -3.88 17.92 6.10
N ARG A 4 -4.54 17.94 4.93
CA ARG A 4 -5.02 16.70 4.27
C ARG A 4 -3.92 15.92 3.54
N ALA A 5 -2.99 16.62 2.90
CA ALA A 5 -1.87 15.97 2.21
C ALA A 5 -0.99 15.16 3.19
N ASN A 6 -0.68 15.72 4.35
CA ASN A 6 0.25 15.11 5.31
C ASN A 6 -0.23 13.74 5.82
N VAL A 7 -1.54 13.57 5.98
CA VAL A 7 -2.15 12.31 6.44
C VAL A 7 -2.14 11.26 5.34
N PHE A 8 -2.37 11.65 4.08
CA PHE A 8 -2.31 10.74 2.94
C PHE A 8 -0.89 10.17 2.75
N TRP A 9 0.12 11.05 2.76
CA TRP A 9 1.53 10.66 2.68
C TRP A 9 1.96 9.73 3.80
N MET A 10 1.44 9.91 5.02
CA MET A 10 1.74 9.03 6.15
C MET A 10 1.19 7.61 5.96
N ARG A 11 -0.01 7.49 5.38
CA ARG A 11 -0.62 6.18 5.07
C ARG A 11 0.12 5.46 3.94
N TRP A 12 0.55 6.23 2.95
CA TRP A 12 1.35 5.74 1.84
C TRP A 12 2.66 5.09 2.31
N LYS A 13 3.35 5.72 3.27
CA LYS A 13 4.57 5.15 3.87
C LYS A 13 4.30 3.82 4.57
N LYS A 14 3.16 3.70 5.28
CA LYS A 14 2.78 2.45 5.96
C LYS A 14 2.52 1.30 5.00
N ILE A 15 1.84 1.55 3.88
CA ILE A 15 1.60 0.53 2.84
C ILE A 15 2.94 0.05 2.26
N LYS A 16 3.85 0.97 1.93
CA LYS A 16 5.19 0.63 1.42
C LYS A 16 6.02 -0.15 2.44
N GLN A 17 5.90 0.17 3.73
CA GLN A 17 6.59 -0.55 4.79
C GLN A 17 6.10 -1.99 4.91
N GLU A 18 4.79 -2.21 4.96
CA GLU A 18 4.23 -3.56 5.03
C GLU A 18 4.55 -4.37 3.77
N LEU A 19 4.53 -3.73 2.60
CA LEU A 19 5.00 -4.38 1.38
C LEU A 19 6.44 -4.86 1.53
N ALA A 20 7.35 -4.02 2.04
CA ALA A 20 8.75 -4.41 2.25
C ALA A 20 8.90 -5.59 3.23
N GLU A 21 8.12 -5.61 4.32
CA GLU A 21 8.09 -6.72 5.27
C GLU A 21 7.57 -8.00 4.62
N ARG A 22 6.50 -7.91 3.83
CA ARG A 22 5.93 -9.06 3.11
C ARG A 22 6.89 -9.62 2.07
N ARG A 23 7.57 -8.75 1.33
CA ARG A 23 8.61 -9.14 0.35
C ARG A 23 9.72 -9.93 1.02
N LYS A 24 10.23 -9.47 2.17
CA LYS A 24 11.26 -10.21 2.93
C LYS A 24 10.82 -11.63 3.28
N VAL A 25 9.58 -11.79 3.74
CA VAL A 25 9.03 -13.12 4.06
C VAL A 25 8.92 -14.00 2.82
N LEU A 26 8.45 -13.46 1.69
CA LEU A 26 8.32 -14.24 0.45
C LEU A 26 9.69 -14.65 -0.11
N LEU A 27 10.66 -13.72 -0.13
CA LEU A 27 12.03 -14.00 -0.56
C LEU A 27 12.71 -15.04 0.35
N ALA A 28 12.54 -14.95 1.67
CA ALA A 28 13.08 -15.92 2.62
C ALA A 28 12.48 -17.33 2.47
N ASN A 29 11.37 -17.47 1.75
CA ASN A 29 10.71 -18.74 1.46
C ASN A 29 10.85 -19.14 -0.03
N ASP A 30 11.77 -18.53 -0.79
CA ASP A 30 11.99 -18.77 -2.23
C ASP A 30 10.73 -18.55 -3.12
N LYS A 31 9.77 -17.75 -2.63
CA LYS A 31 8.52 -17.42 -3.35
C LYS A 31 8.69 -16.20 -4.24
N LEU A 32 9.57 -16.31 -5.23
CA LEU A 32 9.98 -15.20 -6.09
C LEU A 32 8.83 -14.65 -6.95
N VAL A 33 7.97 -15.52 -7.50
CA VAL A 33 6.87 -15.11 -8.38
C VAL A 33 5.76 -14.40 -7.59
N GLU A 34 5.48 -14.88 -6.38
CA GLU A 34 4.52 -14.28 -5.46
C GLU A 34 5.00 -12.93 -4.96
N GLU A 35 6.29 -12.82 -4.64
CA GLU A 35 6.92 -11.55 -4.29
C GLU A 35 6.75 -10.54 -5.43
N GLN A 36 7.14 -10.93 -6.64
CA GLN A 36 7.03 -10.08 -7.82
C GLN A 36 5.58 -9.65 -8.07
N ARG A 37 4.62 -10.59 -8.02
CA ARG A 37 3.20 -10.30 -8.24
C ARG A 37 2.66 -9.31 -7.21
N VAL A 38 2.95 -9.51 -5.92
CA VAL A 38 2.48 -8.62 -4.85
C VAL A 38 3.09 -7.23 -4.98
N THR A 39 4.38 -7.15 -5.32
CA THR A 39 5.09 -5.89 -5.53
C THR A 39 4.51 -5.11 -6.70
N GLN A 40 4.37 -5.75 -7.88
CA GLN A 40 3.82 -5.10 -9.07
C GLN A 40 2.39 -4.62 -8.84
N ARG A 41 1.53 -5.46 -8.26
CA ARG A 41 0.14 -5.08 -7.99
C ARG A 41 0.06 -3.89 -7.03
N THR A 42 0.81 -3.93 -5.94
CA THR A 42 0.78 -2.86 -4.93
C THR A 42 1.31 -1.55 -5.49
N GLN A 43 2.34 -1.58 -6.34
CA GLN A 43 2.86 -0.37 -7.00
C GLN A 43 1.85 0.23 -7.97
N PHE A 44 1.23 -0.61 -8.81
CA PHE A 44 0.20 -0.17 -9.74
C PHE A 44 -1.00 0.44 -9.03
N ASP A 45 -1.52 -0.21 -7.98
CA ASP A 45 -2.65 0.30 -7.21
C ASP A 45 -2.33 1.64 -6.53
N LEU A 46 -1.09 1.80 -6.04
CA LEU A 46 -0.61 3.07 -5.51
C LEU A 46 -0.56 4.16 -6.60
N GLU A 47 -0.01 3.88 -7.76
CA GLU A 47 0.00 4.82 -8.91
C GLU A 47 -1.41 5.25 -9.29
N MET A 48 -2.34 4.30 -9.43
CA MET A 48 -3.75 4.56 -9.73
C MET A 48 -4.42 5.41 -8.65
N MET A 49 -4.16 5.14 -7.37
CA MET A 49 -4.66 5.97 -6.26
C MET A 49 -4.10 7.40 -6.28
N ASN A 50 -2.87 7.61 -6.76
CA ASN A 50 -2.25 8.92 -6.84
C ASN A 50 -2.73 9.72 -8.06
N GLU A 51 -2.94 9.07 -9.19
CA GLU A 51 -3.33 9.74 -10.44
C GLU A 51 -4.85 9.91 -10.56
N LEU A 52 -5.62 8.84 -10.29
CA LEU A 52 -7.07 8.82 -10.49
C LEU A 52 -7.86 8.96 -9.18
N GLY A 53 -7.21 8.82 -8.03
CA GLY A 53 -7.85 8.89 -6.71
C GLY A 53 -8.55 7.60 -6.26
N TYR A 54 -8.50 6.52 -7.06
CA TYR A 54 -9.06 5.21 -6.72
C TYR A 54 -8.30 4.08 -7.45
N CYS A 55 -8.46 2.85 -6.97
CA CYS A 55 -7.96 1.65 -7.63
C CYS A 55 -8.99 0.52 -7.51
N SER A 56 -8.84 -0.52 -8.34
CA SER A 56 -9.62 -1.75 -8.19
C SER A 56 -9.15 -2.50 -6.94
N GLY A 57 -10.05 -2.81 -6.02
CA GLY A 57 -9.72 -3.46 -4.76
C GLY A 57 -9.31 -2.50 -3.63
N ILE A 58 -9.79 -1.25 -3.67
CA ILE A 58 -9.49 -0.20 -2.67
C ILE A 58 -9.80 -0.63 -1.23
N GLU A 59 -10.75 -1.57 -1.05
CA GLU A 59 -11.10 -2.17 0.23
C GLU A 59 -9.93 -2.90 0.90
N ASN A 60 -8.97 -3.42 0.12
CA ASN A 60 -7.76 -4.05 0.64
C ASN A 60 -6.83 -3.05 1.34
N TYR A 61 -6.97 -1.77 1.00
CA TYR A 61 -6.22 -0.65 1.60
C TYR A 61 -7.04 0.07 2.68
N SER A 62 -8.28 -0.37 2.96
CA SER A 62 -9.17 0.28 3.92
C SER A 62 -8.49 0.50 5.28
N ARG A 63 -7.75 -0.48 5.83
CA ARG A 63 -6.99 -0.32 7.09
C ARG A 63 -6.08 0.92 7.08
N TYR A 64 -5.50 1.26 5.94
CA TYR A 64 -4.65 2.44 5.79
C TYR A 64 -5.44 3.69 5.42
N LEU A 65 -6.51 3.56 4.64
CA LEU A 65 -7.27 4.66 4.07
C LEU A 65 -8.44 5.15 4.95
N SER A 66 -8.92 4.35 5.91
CA SER A 66 -10.15 4.63 6.65
C SER A 66 -10.06 5.83 7.59
N GLY A 67 -8.87 6.33 7.93
CA GLY A 67 -8.70 7.61 8.63
C GLY A 67 -9.35 7.80 9.99
N ARG A 68 -10.12 6.82 10.46
CA ARG A 68 -10.41 6.63 11.87
C ARG A 68 -9.07 6.31 12.51
N GLY A 69 -8.66 7.13 13.47
CA GLY A 69 -7.49 6.86 14.29
C GLY A 69 -7.49 5.39 14.68
N ALA A 70 -6.32 4.75 14.61
CA ALA A 70 -6.11 3.57 15.41
C ALA A 70 -6.56 3.93 16.84
N TRP A 71 -7.47 3.12 17.37
CA TRP A 71 -8.05 3.14 18.73
C TRP A 71 -7.64 4.29 19.64
#